data_AF-A0A923BWY5-F1
#
_entry.id   AF-A0A923BWY5-F1
#
_cell.length_a   1.000
_cell.length_b   1.000
_cell.length_c   1.000
_cell.angle_alpha   90.00
_cell.angle_beta   90.00
_cell.angle_gamma   90.00
#
_symmetry.space_group_name_H-M   'P 1'
#
loop_
_entity.id
_entity.type
_entity.pdbx_description
1 polymer ?
#
loop_
_entity_poly.entity_id
_entity_poly.type
_entity_poly.pdbx_seq_one_letter_code
_entity_poly.pdbx_strand_id
1 'polypeptide(L)'
;MLIAPEWLGRSGLWQIDAKGKRKPVDADDIDLSDELADRLESWMDTFDAIYDEANEAASDFASEAERSAWEAEGAALAAAIAAELGPDWQITHDFSAWRRTIKA
;
A
#
# COMPACT_ATOMS: atom_id res chain seq x y z
N MET A 1 9.40 2.18 -7.26
CA MET A 1 8.62 1.72 -6.10
C MET A 1 7.15 1.65 -6.47
N LEU A 2 6.46 0.63 -5.99
CA LEU A 2 5.01 0.52 -6.00
C LEU A 2 4.50 0.55 -4.57
N ILE A 3 3.50 1.38 -4.33
CA ILE A 3 2.72 1.39 -3.09
C ILE A 3 1.39 0.71 -3.37
N ALA A 4 1.17 -0.43 -2.73
CA ALA A 4 -0.04 -1.20 -2.94
C ALA A 4 -0.32 -2.01 -1.67
N PRO A 5 -1.59 -2.11 -1.25
CA PRO A 5 -1.94 -3.08 -0.23
C PRO A 5 -1.84 -4.47 -0.87
N GLU A 6 -0.99 -5.34 -0.32
CA GLU A 6 -0.99 -6.76 -0.68
C GLU A 6 -0.89 -7.58 0.62
N TRP A 7 -1.70 -8.62 0.70
CA TRP A 7 -2.37 -9.06 1.94
C TRP A 7 -1.47 -9.64 3.04
N LEU A 8 -1.96 -9.46 4.28
CA LEU A 8 -1.52 -9.94 5.59
C LEU A 8 0.00 -9.91 5.82
N GLY A 9 0.45 -8.83 6.47
CA GLY A 9 1.82 -8.70 6.98
C GLY A 9 2.89 -8.59 5.90
N ARG A 10 2.49 -8.27 4.65
CA ARG A 10 3.43 -7.94 3.58
C ARG A 10 3.48 -6.44 3.43
N SER A 11 4.70 -5.92 3.32
CA SER A 11 4.99 -4.49 3.23
C SER A 11 4.06 -3.78 2.23
N GLY A 12 3.59 -2.58 2.58
CA GLY A 12 2.90 -1.67 1.66
C GLY A 12 3.82 -1.13 0.54
N LEU A 13 5.12 -1.41 0.61
CA LEU A 13 6.15 -0.99 -0.33
C LEU A 13 6.71 -2.18 -1.12
N TRP A 14 6.74 -2.01 -2.44
CA TRP A 14 7.18 -3.02 -3.37
C TRP A 14 8.20 -2.46 -4.36
N GLN A 15 9.41 -3.01 -4.38
CA GLN A 15 10.31 -2.82 -5.51
C GLN A 15 9.90 -3.75 -6.66
N ILE A 16 9.86 -3.19 -7.87
CA ILE A 16 9.59 -3.94 -9.10
C ILE A 16 10.92 -4.14 -9.80
N ASP A 17 11.35 -5.40 -9.97
CA ASP A 17 12.57 -5.70 -10.71
C ASP A 17 12.37 -5.54 -12.23
N ALA A 18 13.46 -5.62 -13.00
CA ALA A 18 13.43 -5.47 -14.45
C ALA A 18 12.54 -6.51 -15.18
N LYS A 19 12.14 -7.59 -14.51
CA LYS A 19 11.23 -8.63 -15.04
C LYS A 19 9.78 -8.41 -14.59
N GLY A 20 9.49 -7.32 -13.87
CA GLY A 20 8.16 -7.00 -13.35
C GLY A 20 7.82 -7.72 -12.04
N LYS A 21 8.78 -8.42 -11.41
CA LYS A 21 8.52 -9.14 -10.15
C LYS A 21 8.56 -8.16 -8.97
N ARG A 22 7.52 -8.22 -8.13
CA ARG A 22 7.44 -7.47 -6.87
C ARG A 22 8.30 -8.13 -5.79
N LYS A 23 9.03 -7.32 -5.05
CA LYS A 23 9.76 -7.69 -3.83
C LYS A 23 9.31 -6.74 -2.71
N PRO A 24 8.91 -7.28 -1.54
CA PRO A 24 8.62 -6.42 -0.40
C PRO A 24 9.90 -5.70 0.02
N VAL A 25 9.73 -4.47 0.50
CA VAL A 25 10.82 -3.60 0.95
C VAL A 25 10.38 -2.98 2.26
N ASP A 26 11.24 -3.01 3.27
CA ASP A 26 10.95 -2.34 4.53
C ASP A 26 11.25 -0.84 4.42
N ALA A 27 10.57 -0.01 5.20
CA ALA A 27 10.79 1.44 5.19
C ALA A 27 12.26 1.78 5.53
N ASP A 28 12.83 1.05 6.49
CA ASP A 28 14.23 1.17 6.90
C ASP A 28 15.21 0.83 5.77
N ASP A 29 14.89 -0.13 4.90
CA ASP A 29 15.77 -0.57 3.80
C ASP A 29 15.98 0.52 2.72
N ILE A 30 15.12 1.54 2.71
CA ILE A 30 15.16 2.67 1.77
C ILE A 30 15.39 4.01 2.48
N ASP A 31 15.83 3.97 3.73
CA ASP A 31 16.08 5.15 4.56
C ASP A 31 14.86 6.10 4.65
N LEU A 32 13.64 5.54 4.67
CA LEU A 32 12.44 6.32 4.90
C LEU A 32 12.37 6.74 6.38
N SER A 33 11.92 7.96 6.62
CA SER A 33 11.76 8.52 7.95
C SER A 33 10.75 7.74 8.79
N ASP A 34 11.02 7.62 10.09
CA ASP A 34 10.12 6.99 11.06
C ASP A 34 8.69 7.53 10.95
N GLU A 35 8.52 8.84 10.73
CA GLU A 35 7.20 9.46 10.56
C GLU A 35 6.42 8.90 9.35
N LEU A 36 7.09 8.73 8.20
CA LEU A 36 6.44 8.16 7.02
C LEU A 36 6.29 6.64 7.13
N ALA A 37 7.20 5.95 7.81
CA ALA A 37 7.07 4.53 8.12
C ALA A 37 5.84 4.26 9.00
N ASP A 38 5.68 4.99 10.11
CA ASP A 38 4.54 4.88 11.04
C ASP A 38 3.21 5.21 10.34
N ARG A 39 3.22 6.22 9.47
CA ARG A 39 2.04 6.63 8.70
C ARG A 39 1.65 5.58 7.66
N LEU A 40 2.62 4.96 7.00
CA LEU A 40 2.40 3.84 6.09
C LEU A 40 1.85 2.61 6.84
N GLU A 41 2.41 2.29 8.00
CA GLU A 41 1.93 1.20 8.87
C GLU A 41 0.46 1.43 9.26
N SER A 42 0.12 2.63 9.73
CA SER A 42 -1.27 2.99 10.08
C SER A 42 -2.24 2.88 8.89
N TRP A 43 -1.78 3.24 7.69
CA TRP A 43 -2.57 3.10 6.47
C TRP A 43 -2.78 1.62 6.08
N MET A 44 -1.78 0.77 6.30
CA MET A 44 -1.87 -0.68 6.14
C MET A 44 -2.78 -1.33 7.19
N ASP A 45 -2.71 -0.92 8.45
CA ASP A 45 -3.57 -1.41 9.53
C ASP A 45 -5.06 -1.17 9.23
N THR A 46 -5.37 -0.03 8.61
CA THR A 46 -6.74 0.29 8.17
C THR A 46 -7.24 -0.69 7.12
N PHE A 47 -6.35 -1.14 6.23
CA PHE A 47 -6.67 -2.14 5.23
C PHE A 47 -6.77 -3.55 5.84
N ASP A 48 -5.86 -3.92 6.73
CA ASP A 48 -5.88 -5.21 7.41
C ASP A 48 -7.13 -5.38 8.30
N ALA A 49 -7.65 -4.29 8.87
CA ALA A 49 -8.87 -4.30 9.67
C ALA A 49 -10.14 -4.66 8.88
N ILE A 50 -10.17 -4.43 7.55
CA ILE A 50 -11.31 -4.78 6.69
C ILE A 50 -11.14 -6.14 6.01
N TYR A 51 -9.95 -6.74 6.11
CA TYR A 51 -9.61 -7.96 5.40
C TYR A 51 -10.05 -9.20 6.19
N ASP A 52 -10.83 -10.06 5.53
CA ASP A 52 -11.26 -11.36 6.04
C ASP A 52 -10.51 -12.47 5.27
N GLU A 53 -9.49 -13.05 5.89
CA GLU A 53 -8.69 -14.14 5.31
C GLU A 53 -9.53 -15.39 5.01
N ALA A 54 -10.59 -15.64 5.79
CA ALA A 54 -11.47 -16.79 5.57
C ALA A 54 -12.48 -16.53 4.44
N ASN A 55 -12.75 -15.25 4.12
CA ASN A 55 -13.68 -14.84 3.08
C ASN A 55 -13.24 -13.53 2.43
N GLU A 56 -12.20 -13.60 1.62
CA GLU A 56 -11.63 -12.45 0.91
C GLU A 56 -12.69 -11.70 0.08
N ALA A 57 -13.68 -12.43 -0.47
CA ALA A 57 -14.80 -11.87 -1.22
C ALA A 57 -15.74 -10.98 -0.39
N ALA A 58 -15.73 -11.12 0.93
CA ALA A 58 -16.47 -10.27 1.86
C ALA A 58 -15.63 -9.09 2.40
N SER A 59 -14.34 -9.01 2.08
CA SER A 59 -13.48 -7.90 2.50
C SER A 59 -13.89 -6.61 1.77
N ASP A 60 -14.44 -5.64 2.48
CA ASP A 60 -14.74 -4.32 1.95
C ASP A 60 -14.77 -3.26 3.07
N PHE A 61 -14.60 -2.00 2.68
CA PHE A 61 -14.80 -0.89 3.61
C PHE A 61 -16.29 -0.77 3.98
N ALA A 62 -16.59 -0.24 5.16
CA ALA A 62 -17.99 -0.11 5.60
C ALA A 62 -18.77 0.90 4.74
N SER A 63 -18.07 1.81 4.06
CA SER A 63 -18.67 2.75 3.11
C SER A 63 -17.72 3.16 1.99
N GLU A 64 -18.29 3.68 0.90
CA GLU A 64 -17.53 4.32 -0.17
C GLU A 64 -16.74 5.55 0.31
N ALA A 65 -17.26 6.27 1.32
CA ALA A 65 -16.57 7.42 1.91
C ALA A 65 -15.29 6.99 2.65
N GLU A 66 -15.35 5.92 3.43
CA GLU A 66 -14.17 5.36 4.11
C GLU A 66 -13.13 4.87 3.11
N ARG A 67 -13.56 4.14 2.08
CA ARG A 67 -12.67 3.71 0.99
C ARG A 67 -11.99 4.91 0.33
N SER A 68 -12.76 5.94 -0.01
CA SER A 68 -12.24 7.11 -0.71
C SER A 68 -11.25 7.90 0.15
N ALA A 69 -11.48 7.97 1.47
CA ALA A 69 -10.56 8.58 2.42
C ALA A 69 -9.24 7.78 2.51
N TRP A 70 -9.34 6.45 2.59
CA TRP A 70 -8.17 5.57 2.63
C TRP A 70 -7.36 5.61 1.31
N GLU A 71 -8.01 5.66 0.14
CA GLU A 71 -7.34 5.83 -1.16
C GLU A 71 -6.65 7.19 -1.28
N ALA A 72 -7.30 8.26 -0.82
CA ALA A 72 -6.74 9.60 -0.81
C ALA A 72 -5.50 9.69 0.10
N GLU A 73 -5.53 9.02 1.25
CA GLU A 73 -4.41 8.92 2.16
C GLU A 73 -3.23 8.16 1.55
N GLY A 74 -3.50 7.03 0.89
CA GLY A 74 -2.47 6.28 0.15
C GLY A 74 -1.80 7.13 -0.94
N ALA A 75 -2.57 7.94 -1.66
CA ALA A 75 -2.04 8.84 -2.67
C ALA A 75 -1.16 9.94 -2.06
N ALA A 76 -1.56 10.48 -0.90
CA ALA A 76 -0.77 11.45 -0.16
C ALA A 76 0.54 10.85 0.38
N LEU A 77 0.49 9.62 0.89
CA LEU A 77 1.67 8.84 1.28
C LEU A 77 2.63 8.66 0.09
N ALA A 78 2.12 8.27 -1.08
CA ALA A 78 2.94 8.12 -2.28
C ALA A 78 3.66 9.40 -2.69
N ALA A 79 2.99 10.55 -2.59
CA ALA A 79 3.59 11.85 -2.86
C ALA A 79 4.66 12.20 -1.82
N ALA A 80 4.43 11.91 -0.53
CA ALA A 80 5.38 12.17 0.53
C ALA A 80 6.64 11.30 0.41
N ILE A 81 6.48 10.00 0.17
CA ILE A 81 7.58 9.06 -0.07
C ILE A 81 8.38 9.48 -1.31
N ALA A 82 7.73 9.93 -2.39
CA ALA A 82 8.43 10.45 -3.57
C ALA A 82 9.26 11.70 -3.26
N ALA A 83 8.74 12.60 -2.42
CA ALA A 83 9.46 13.81 -2.02
C ALA A 83 10.70 13.49 -1.17
N GLU A 84 10.62 12.46 -0.33
CA GLU A 84 11.72 12.06 0.55
C GLU A 84 12.81 11.27 -0.16
N LEU A 85 12.43 10.26 -0.96
CA LEU A 85 13.38 9.44 -1.71
C LEU A 85 14.02 10.19 -2.90
N GLY A 86 13.35 11.25 -3.37
CA GLY A 86 13.86 12.12 -4.42
C GLY A 86 13.62 11.62 -5.85
N PRO A 87 14.10 12.38 -6.85
CA PRO A 87 13.71 12.22 -8.25
C PRO A 87 14.25 10.95 -8.94
N ASP A 88 15.25 10.29 -8.34
CA ASP A 88 15.79 9.03 -8.86
C ASP A 88 14.81 7.86 -8.65
N TRP A 89 13.78 8.06 -7.83
CA TRP A 89 12.75 7.08 -7.55
C TRP A 89 11.48 7.37 -8.34
N GLN A 90 11.08 6.40 -9.17
CA GLN A 90 9.74 6.37 -9.72
C GLN A 90 8.79 5.73 -8.70
N ILE A 91 7.92 6.53 -8.09
CA ILE A 91 6.85 6.03 -7.20
C ILE A 91 5.56 5.86 -8.00
N THR A 92 4.93 4.71 -7.85
CA THR A 92 3.63 4.37 -8.43
C THR A 92 2.74 3.79 -7.35
N HIS A 93 1.43 3.80 -7.53
CA HIS A 93 0.50 3.19 -6.59
C HIS A 93 -0.66 2.47 -7.28
N ASP A 94 -1.17 1.40 -6.68
CA ASP A 94 -2.40 0.72 -7.10
C ASP A 94 -3.19 0.21 -5.90
N PHE A 95 -4.16 1.00 -5.47
CA PHE A 95 -5.00 0.72 -4.30
C PHE A 95 -6.24 -0.12 -4.62
N SER A 96 -6.40 -0.54 -5.88
CA SER A 96 -7.59 -1.24 -6.38
C SER A 96 -7.28 -2.66 -6.88
N ALA A 97 -5.99 -3.02 -7.00
CA ALA A 97 -5.55 -4.32 -7.51
C ALA A 97 -6.16 -5.50 -6.77
N TRP A 98 -6.22 -5.41 -5.44
CA TRP A 98 -6.72 -6.46 -4.56
C TRP A 98 -8.19 -6.85 -4.86
N ARG A 99 -9.03 -5.92 -5.33
CA ARG A 99 -10.42 -6.21 -5.73
C ARG A 99 -10.49 -6.96 -7.07
N ARG A 100 -9.48 -6.83 -7.93
CA ARG A 100 -9.44 -7.55 -9.21
C ARG A 100 -8.99 -9.00 -9.04
N THR A 101 -8.21 -9.27 -7.99
CA THR A 101 -7.76 -10.62 -7.62
C THR A 101 -8.84 -11.39 -6.86
N ILE A 102 -9.67 -10.70 -6.08
CA ILE A 102 -10.92 -11.23 -5.53
C ILE A 102 -11.95 -11.32 -6.68
N LYS A 103 -11.84 -12.33 -7.54
CA LYS A 103 -12.96 -12.74 -8.39
C LYS A 103 -13.60 -13.99 -7.79
N ALA A 104 -14.91 -13.88 -7.58
CA ALA A 104 -15.82 -14.91 -7.09
C ALA A 104 -15.71 -16.26 -7.81
#